data_AF-D9XFS4-F1
#
_entry.id   AF-D9XFS4-F1
#
_cell.length_a   1.000
_cell.length_b   1.000
_cell.length_c   1.000
_cell.angle_alpha   90.00
_cell.angle_beta   90.00
_cell.angle_gamma   90.00
#
_symmetry.space_group_name_H-M   'P 1'
#
loop_
_entity.id
_entity.type
_entity.pdbx_description
1 polymer ?
#
loop_
_entity_poly.entity_id
_entity_poly.type
_entity_poly.pdbx_seq_one_letter_code
_entity_poly.pdbx_strand_id
1 'polypeptide(L)'
;MFTFAHLYAPLHPHTGCLDFPRPRYIVIGGRRDMARRIGEVCIMSEWSVTEPRKLTFDEPVSDLHVRLVNGTVNVEGTDEGSARLEVSELEGPPLVVTQQDGILTVAYEDLPWKGFLKWLDRKGWRRSAVVSLAVPASTRVEVGVVGAAAVISGIEGPSVVKGVTGDTTLVGLSGPVRADTVSGSVEAQDVTGDLRFNSVSGDLTVVEGSGSSVRAESVSGSMIVDLDPEGPTDVRLTSVSGEIAIRLPYPADAEVEANTASGAVTNAFDDLRVHGQWGAHKITGRLGAGNGTLRATTVSGSIALLRRPAGEDEGEAPRKDPRPGTGGSPADPTDHPQAGSGDNSVSDRGAGATSVPADGTTDKKVL
;
A
#
# COMPACT_ATOMS: atom_id res chain seq x y z
N MET A 1 -3.76 45.44 84.90
CA MET A 1 -2.45 44.84 85.28
C MET A 1 -1.94 44.14 84.02
N PHE A 2 -1.34 44.89 83.09
CA PHE A 2 0.12 44.90 82.78
C PHE A 2 0.64 43.48 82.49
N THR A 3 1.16 43.10 81.31
CA THR A 3 2.28 43.69 80.53
C THR A 3 2.31 43.02 79.12
N PHE A 4 2.33 43.72 77.97
CA PHE A 4 3.48 44.01 77.05
C PHE A 4 4.62 42.97 77.04
N ALA A 5 5.22 42.49 75.93
CA ALA A 5 5.70 43.14 74.70
C ALA A 5 5.71 42.14 73.49
N HIS A 6 5.33 42.49 72.26
CA HIS A 6 6.05 43.25 71.21
C HIS A 6 7.36 42.62 70.68
N LEU A 7 7.32 42.10 69.44
CA LEU A 7 8.17 42.61 68.36
C LEU A 7 7.51 42.38 66.96
N TYR A 8 7.19 43.51 66.33
CA TYR A 8 7.11 43.84 64.89
C TYR A 8 6.66 42.82 63.80
N ALA A 9 5.51 43.18 63.17
CA ALA A 9 5.06 42.89 61.79
C ALA A 9 5.76 43.86 60.78
N PRO A 10 5.38 44.01 59.48
CA PRO A 10 4.33 43.38 58.63
C PRO A 10 4.86 42.97 57.21
N LEU A 11 4.13 42.24 56.35
CA LEU A 11 3.13 42.75 55.40
C LEU A 11 2.48 41.58 54.62
N HIS A 12 1.15 41.60 54.58
CA HIS A 12 0.22 40.85 53.72
C HIS A 12 0.35 41.24 52.22
N PRO A 13 -0.34 40.61 51.23
CA PRO A 13 -1.53 39.74 51.36
C PRO A 13 -1.61 38.47 50.48
N HIS A 14 -2.56 37.63 50.90
CA HIS A 14 -3.28 36.65 50.11
C HIS A 14 -3.80 37.18 48.76
N THR A 15 -3.76 36.33 47.74
CA THR A 15 -4.78 36.21 46.67
C THR A 15 -4.42 34.91 45.95
N GLY A 16 -5.25 33.87 45.93
CA GLY A 16 -6.66 33.90 45.63
C GLY A 16 -6.82 33.09 44.34
N CYS A 17 -7.00 31.78 44.50
CA CYS A 17 -7.41 30.89 43.42
C CYS A 17 -8.72 31.42 42.84
N LEU A 18 -8.76 31.73 41.55
CA LEU A 18 -9.98 32.09 40.84
C LEU A 18 -10.27 31.02 39.80
N ASP A 19 -11.22 30.16 40.16
CA ASP A 19 -12.07 29.42 39.24
C ASP A 19 -12.80 30.42 38.33
N PHE A 20 -12.69 30.24 37.02
CA PHE A 20 -13.61 30.87 36.06
C PHE A 20 -14.25 29.79 35.17
N PRO A 21 -15.57 29.90 34.94
CA PRO A 21 -16.37 28.87 34.30
C PRO A 21 -16.08 28.78 32.81
N ARG A 22 -16.14 27.54 32.30
CA ARG A 22 -16.13 27.21 30.86
C ARG A 22 -17.09 28.11 30.07
N PRO A 23 -16.64 28.83 29.04
CA PRO A 23 -17.53 29.22 27.97
C PRO A 23 -17.60 28.09 26.93
N ARG A 24 -18.83 27.68 26.61
CA ARG A 24 -19.14 26.94 25.38
C ARG A 24 -19.03 27.92 24.22
N TYR A 25 -18.15 27.64 23.26
CA TYR A 25 -18.17 28.31 21.97
C TYR A 25 -18.23 27.24 20.87
N ILE A 26 -19.34 27.26 20.12
CA ILE A 26 -19.42 26.72 18.78
C ILE A 26 -18.75 27.78 17.89
N VAL A 27 -17.62 27.44 17.25
CA VAL A 27 -16.98 28.29 16.24
C VAL A 27 -16.68 27.44 15.02
N ILE A 28 -17.32 27.83 13.93
CA ILE A 28 -17.14 27.34 12.57
C ILE A 28 -15.99 28.17 11.96
N GLY A 29 -14.94 27.50 11.48
CA GLY A 29 -13.89 28.09 10.62
C GLY A 29 -12.78 28.87 11.32
N GLY A 30 -11.53 28.47 11.08
CA GLY A 30 -10.33 29.29 11.37
C GLY A 30 -9.15 28.49 11.93
N ARG A 31 -8.02 28.49 11.18
CA ARG A 31 -6.67 28.13 11.64
C ARG A 31 -6.43 28.66 13.05
N ARG A 32 -5.96 27.83 13.97
CA ARG A 32 -5.57 28.25 15.33
C ARG A 32 -4.05 28.20 15.46
N ASP A 33 -3.42 29.37 15.28
CA ASP A 33 -2.03 29.58 15.66
C ASP A 33 -2.01 30.03 17.13
N MET A 34 -1.53 29.19 18.04
CA MET A 34 -1.41 29.49 19.46
C MET A 34 0.07 29.66 19.82
N ALA A 35 0.55 30.90 19.94
CA ALA A 35 1.94 31.19 20.32
C ALA A 35 2.05 32.17 21.51
N ARG A 36 2.72 31.73 22.59
CA ARG A 36 3.59 32.60 23.40
C ARG A 36 4.55 31.82 24.32
N ARG A 37 5.86 32.03 24.05
CA ARG A 37 7.05 32.08 24.95
C ARG A 37 8.06 30.90 24.88
N ILE A 38 9.19 31.23 24.23
CA ILE A 38 10.59 30.71 24.27
C ILE A 38 10.83 29.38 25.00
N GLY A 39 11.12 28.38 24.17
CA GLY A 39 11.24 26.95 24.41
C GLY A 39 10.72 26.36 23.11
N GLU A 40 11.48 25.50 22.41
CA GLU A 40 11.11 24.92 21.10
C GLU A 40 9.61 24.69 21.01
N VAL A 41 8.91 25.56 20.28
CA VAL A 41 7.46 25.46 20.15
C VAL A 41 7.27 24.41 19.08
N CYS A 42 7.02 23.16 19.49
CA CYS A 42 6.46 22.16 18.59
C CYS A 42 5.11 22.72 18.11
N ILE A 43 5.08 23.23 16.88
CA ILE A 43 3.85 23.71 16.26
C ILE A 43 3.07 22.45 15.88
N MET A 44 2.12 22.07 16.72
CA MET A 44 1.17 21.01 16.39
C MET A 44 0.06 21.63 15.55
N SER A 45 -0.02 21.22 14.29
CA SER A 45 -1.15 21.55 13.43
C SER A 45 -2.17 20.42 13.48
N GLU A 46 -3.44 20.76 13.70
CA GLU A 46 -4.55 19.80 13.77
C GLU A 46 -5.69 20.24 12.85
N TRP A 47 -6.23 19.28 12.11
CA TRP A 47 -7.39 19.46 11.25
C TRP A 47 -8.44 18.39 11.55
N SER A 48 -9.68 18.82 11.76
CA SER A 48 -10.84 17.93 11.77
C SER A 48 -11.50 17.95 10.40
N VAL A 49 -11.49 16.82 9.71
CA VAL A 49 -12.05 16.62 8.38
C VAL A 49 -13.42 15.97 8.51
N THR A 50 -14.47 16.72 8.21
CA THR A 50 -15.88 16.27 8.26
C THR A 50 -16.51 16.09 6.89
N GLU A 51 -15.83 16.54 5.84
CA GLU A 51 -16.27 16.54 4.45
C GLU A 51 -15.04 16.34 3.54
N PRO A 52 -15.21 15.86 2.30
CA PRO A 52 -14.11 15.70 1.36
C PRO A 52 -13.26 16.96 1.22
N ARG A 53 -11.94 16.81 1.34
CA ARG A 53 -10.99 17.93 1.38
C ARG A 53 -9.59 17.50 1.00
N LYS A 54 -8.83 18.42 0.40
CA LYS A 54 -7.39 18.30 0.17
C LYS A 54 -6.62 19.16 1.17
N LEU A 55 -5.55 18.60 1.72
CA LEU A 55 -4.61 19.26 2.62
C LEU A 55 -3.19 19.15 2.04
N THR A 56 -2.38 20.16 2.25
CA THR A 56 -0.96 20.21 1.87
C THR A 56 -0.17 20.60 3.11
N PHE A 57 0.96 19.95 3.30
CA PHE A 57 1.81 20.11 4.47
C PHE A 57 3.14 20.71 4.02
N ASP A 58 3.37 21.97 4.38
CA ASP A 58 4.58 22.71 4.03
C ASP A 58 5.79 22.26 4.87
N GLU A 59 5.53 21.78 6.09
CA GLU A 59 6.56 21.20 6.94
C GLU A 59 6.90 19.76 6.47
N PRO A 60 8.17 19.35 6.52
CA PRO A 60 8.59 18.00 6.14
C PRO A 60 7.84 16.91 6.91
N VAL A 61 7.55 15.81 6.23
CA VAL A 61 6.98 14.59 6.84
C VAL A 61 8.02 13.49 6.74
N SER A 62 8.50 13.00 7.89
CA SER A 62 9.42 11.86 8.00
C SER A 62 8.70 10.57 8.36
N ASP A 63 7.56 10.68 9.05
CA ASP A 63 6.79 9.56 9.56
C ASP A 63 5.31 9.77 9.25
N LEU A 64 4.67 8.77 8.64
CA LEU A 64 3.26 8.76 8.33
C LEU A 64 2.57 7.65 9.12
N HIS A 65 1.54 8.01 9.89
CA HIS A 65 0.68 7.07 10.57
C HIS A 65 -0.76 7.20 10.07
N VAL A 66 -1.32 6.13 9.52
CA VAL A 66 -2.72 6.11 9.09
C VAL A 66 -3.48 5.03 9.83
N ARG A 67 -4.66 5.37 10.34
CA ARG A 67 -5.61 4.41 10.91
C ARG A 67 -6.99 4.59 10.34
N LEU A 68 -7.45 3.59 9.61
CA LEU A 68 -8.74 3.62 8.95
C LEU A 68 -9.59 2.38 9.25
N VAL A 69 -10.90 2.59 9.24
CA VAL A 69 -11.91 1.54 9.40
C VAL A 69 -12.86 1.64 8.22
N ASN A 70 -12.90 0.58 7.41
CA ASN A 70 -13.54 0.51 6.10
C ASN A 70 -13.07 1.57 5.09
N GLY A 71 -13.37 1.32 3.82
CA GLY A 71 -12.96 2.17 2.71
C GLY A 71 -11.55 1.84 2.21
N THR A 72 -10.75 2.86 1.91
CA THR A 72 -9.45 2.67 1.24
C THR A 72 -8.41 3.69 1.73
N VAL A 73 -7.18 3.22 1.91
CA VAL A 73 -5.99 4.06 2.12
C VAL A 73 -5.04 3.83 0.95
N ASN A 74 -4.68 4.89 0.24
CA ASN A 74 -3.62 4.89 -0.76
C ASN A 74 -2.46 5.75 -0.25
N VAL A 75 -1.25 5.21 -0.26
CA VAL A 75 -0.03 5.93 0.09
C VAL A 75 0.94 5.78 -1.07
N GLU A 76 1.38 6.92 -1.62
CA GLU A 76 2.32 6.99 -2.71
C GLU A 76 3.56 7.76 -2.26
N GLY A 77 4.72 7.12 -2.39
CA GLY A 77 6.02 7.77 -2.27
C GLY A 77 6.32 8.56 -3.54
N THR A 78 6.77 9.79 -3.36
CA THR A 78 7.06 10.74 -4.43
C THR A 78 8.42 11.39 -4.21
N ASP A 79 9.00 11.92 -5.28
CA ASP A 79 10.23 12.73 -5.23
C ASP A 79 9.98 14.16 -4.74
N GLU A 80 8.73 14.49 -4.44
CA GLU A 80 8.34 15.81 -3.97
C GLU A 80 8.61 15.96 -2.46
N GLY A 81 9.13 17.12 -2.05
CA GLY A 81 9.50 17.37 -0.65
C GLY A 81 8.31 17.63 0.30
N SER A 82 7.11 17.89 -0.22
CA SER A 82 5.93 18.24 0.58
C SER A 82 4.88 17.13 0.52
N ALA A 83 4.31 16.78 1.68
CA ALA A 83 3.22 15.80 1.73
C ALA A 83 1.87 16.42 1.31
N ARG A 84 1.00 15.59 0.73
CA ARG A 84 -0.39 15.94 0.40
C ARG A 84 -1.33 14.85 0.87
N LEU A 85 -2.49 15.26 1.34
CA LEU A 85 -3.57 14.38 1.78
C LEU A 85 -4.85 14.77 1.05
N GLU A 86 -5.51 13.81 0.44
CA GLU A 86 -6.85 13.94 -0.11
C GLU A 86 -7.79 12.96 0.59
N VAL A 87 -8.84 13.50 1.20
CA VAL A 87 -9.99 12.72 1.65
C VAL A 87 -11.07 12.95 0.61
N SER A 88 -11.33 11.96 -0.26
CA SER A 88 -12.30 12.08 -1.35
C SER A 88 -13.72 11.66 -0.91
N GLU A 89 -13.79 10.72 0.02
CA GLU A 89 -15.05 10.24 0.61
C GLU A 89 -14.90 10.12 2.13
N LEU A 90 -15.95 10.49 2.86
CA LEU A 90 -16.04 10.33 4.30
C LEU A 90 -17.49 10.12 4.72
N GLU A 91 -17.77 8.98 5.32
CA GLU A 91 -19.03 8.68 6.00
C GLU A 91 -18.74 8.41 7.48
N GLY A 92 -19.55 8.99 8.37
CA GLY A 92 -19.45 8.78 9.81
C GLY A 92 -18.68 9.88 10.56
N PRO A 93 -17.95 9.54 11.64
CA PRO A 93 -17.19 10.50 12.46
C PRO A 93 -16.09 11.21 11.65
N PRO A 94 -15.65 12.42 12.08
CA PRO A 94 -14.56 13.11 11.42
C PRO A 94 -13.24 12.34 11.49
N LEU A 95 -12.42 12.50 10.45
CA LEU A 95 -11.00 12.14 10.51
C LEU A 95 -10.23 13.30 11.15
N VAL A 96 -9.39 12.97 12.11
CA VAL A 96 -8.44 13.88 12.74
C VAL A 96 -7.11 13.70 12.04
N VAL A 97 -6.60 14.80 11.52
CA VAL A 97 -5.28 14.90 10.90
C VAL A 97 -4.41 15.75 11.81
N THR A 98 -3.24 15.26 12.21
CA THR A 98 -2.28 16.02 13.01
C THR A 98 -0.91 15.99 12.36
N GLN A 99 -0.21 17.12 12.37
CA GLN A 99 1.20 17.21 12.03
C GLN A 99 1.96 17.80 13.21
N GLN A 100 2.96 17.05 13.70
CA GLN A 100 3.85 17.49 14.77
C GLN A 100 5.19 16.78 14.64
N ASP A 101 6.30 17.54 14.71
CA ASP A 101 7.67 16.99 14.76
C ASP A 101 8.00 16.03 13.60
N GLY A 102 7.51 16.34 12.39
CA GLY A 102 7.70 15.51 11.19
C GLY A 102 6.75 14.30 11.08
N ILE A 103 5.87 14.11 12.07
CA ILE A 103 4.91 13.01 12.11
C ILE A 103 3.55 13.49 11.61
N LEU A 104 3.10 12.94 10.49
CA LEU A 104 1.75 13.12 9.98
C LEU A 104 0.87 11.94 10.43
N THR A 105 -0.20 12.21 11.16
CA THR A 105 -1.17 11.19 11.59
C THR A 105 -2.54 11.47 10.99
N VAL A 106 -3.17 10.44 10.43
CA VAL A 106 -4.55 10.46 9.92
C VAL A 106 -5.34 9.33 10.58
N ALA A 107 -6.29 9.66 11.46
CA ALA A 107 -7.05 8.66 12.20
C ALA A 107 -8.44 9.16 12.60
N TYR A 108 -9.34 8.27 13.01
CA TYR A 108 -10.57 8.69 13.71
C TYR A 108 -10.27 9.14 15.14
N GLU A 109 -11.04 10.12 15.64
CA GLU A 109 -10.94 10.67 17.01
C GLU A 109 -11.00 9.58 18.10
N ASP A 110 -11.80 8.52 17.87
CA ASP A 110 -12.01 7.42 18.80
C ASP A 110 -10.88 6.38 18.83
N LEU A 111 -9.85 6.51 17.98
CA LEU A 111 -8.76 5.54 17.81
C LEU A 111 -7.38 6.07 18.25
N PRO A 112 -7.21 6.64 19.46
CA PRO A 112 -5.89 7.07 19.93
C PRO A 112 -4.95 5.87 20.14
N TRP A 113 -3.64 6.12 20.04
CA TRP A 113 -2.57 5.11 20.16
C TRP A 113 -2.53 4.38 21.51
N LYS A 114 -3.20 4.91 22.54
CA LYS A 114 -3.30 4.29 23.87
C LYS A 114 -4.74 3.94 24.22
N GLY A 115 -5.07 2.65 24.22
CA GLY A 115 -6.09 2.07 25.10
C GLY A 115 -7.53 2.06 24.58
N PHE A 116 -8.15 0.89 24.71
CA PHE A 116 -9.49 0.52 24.28
C PHE A 116 -10.48 0.64 25.45
N LEU A 117 -11.45 1.57 25.41
CA LEU A 117 -12.67 1.49 26.25
C LEU A 117 -13.83 2.41 25.83
N LYS A 118 -14.08 2.64 24.53
CA LYS A 118 -15.26 3.42 24.08
C LYS A 118 -16.00 2.83 22.87
N TRP A 119 -16.19 1.51 22.82
CA TRP A 119 -17.01 0.86 21.77
C TRP A 119 -18.54 0.97 22.01
N LEU A 120 -18.97 1.66 23.07
CA LEU A 120 -20.36 1.68 23.54
C LEU A 120 -21.24 2.78 22.91
N ASP A 121 -20.97 3.21 21.67
CA ASP A 121 -21.85 4.16 20.98
C ASP A 121 -22.62 3.51 19.83
N ARG A 122 -23.92 3.26 20.09
CA ARG A 122 -24.91 2.64 19.19
C ARG A 122 -25.35 3.56 18.03
N LYS A 123 -24.53 4.56 17.68
CA LYS A 123 -24.81 5.54 16.61
C LYS A 123 -23.74 5.59 15.49
N GLY A 124 -22.68 4.76 15.57
CA GLY A 124 -21.52 4.82 14.66
C GLY A 124 -21.35 3.65 13.68
N TRP A 125 -22.43 3.13 13.09
CA TRP A 125 -22.42 1.85 12.35
C TRP A 125 -22.07 1.91 10.86
N ARG A 126 -21.74 3.08 10.31
CA ARG A 126 -21.06 3.18 9.01
C ARG A 126 -20.00 4.27 9.13
N ARG A 127 -18.77 3.84 9.37
CA ARG A 127 -17.58 4.68 9.16
C ARG A 127 -16.84 4.12 7.98
N SER A 128 -16.51 4.97 7.03
CA SER A 128 -15.72 4.64 5.85
C SER A 128 -15.06 5.93 5.38
N ALA A 129 -13.84 5.84 4.88
CA ALA A 129 -13.23 6.95 4.17
C ALA A 129 -12.40 6.45 2.99
N VAL A 130 -12.20 7.32 2.01
CA VAL A 130 -11.20 7.11 0.96
C VAL A 130 -10.14 8.18 1.13
N VAL A 131 -8.94 7.73 1.47
CA VAL A 131 -7.81 8.56 1.83
C VAL A 131 -6.67 8.28 0.86
N SER A 132 -6.16 9.32 0.20
CA SER A 132 -4.96 9.25 -0.64
C SER A 132 -3.89 10.19 -0.09
N LEU A 133 -2.68 9.67 0.10
CA LEU A 133 -1.53 10.42 0.61
C LEU A 133 -0.38 10.34 -0.39
N ALA A 134 0.17 11.49 -0.76
CA ALA A 134 1.47 11.58 -1.41
C ALA A 134 2.48 12.07 -0.38
N VAL A 135 3.55 11.31 -0.15
CA VAL A 135 4.61 11.62 0.82
C VAL A 135 5.98 11.50 0.18
N PRO A 136 7.04 12.10 0.75
CA PRO A 136 8.41 11.84 0.29
C PRO A 136 8.72 10.33 0.33
N ALA A 137 9.38 9.79 -0.70
CA ALA A 137 9.64 8.35 -0.82
C ALA A 137 10.40 7.76 0.39
N SER A 138 11.27 8.54 1.05
CA SER A 138 12.02 8.14 2.24
C SER A 138 11.19 8.05 3.53
N THR A 139 9.90 8.37 3.49
CA THR A 139 9.01 8.42 4.66
C THR A 139 8.87 7.04 5.30
N ARG A 140 8.92 6.95 6.64
CA ARG A 140 8.49 5.76 7.37
C ARG A 140 6.96 5.70 7.38
N VAL A 141 6.39 4.60 6.91
CA VAL A 141 4.94 4.45 6.79
C VAL A 141 4.43 3.39 7.77
N GLU A 142 3.47 3.74 8.63
CA GLU A 142 2.67 2.79 9.41
C GLU A 142 1.18 2.94 9.08
N VAL A 143 0.59 1.89 8.49
CA VAL A 143 -0.84 1.85 8.11
C VAL A 143 -1.54 0.76 8.91
N GLY A 144 -2.56 1.15 9.67
CA GLY A 144 -3.44 0.24 10.40
C GLY A 144 -4.86 0.28 9.82
N VAL A 145 -5.36 -0.85 9.32
CA VAL A 145 -6.67 -0.92 8.68
C VAL A 145 -7.56 -2.03 9.26
N VAL A 146 -8.84 -1.70 9.45
CA VAL A 146 -9.88 -2.67 9.83
C VAL A 146 -10.98 -2.61 8.79
N GLY A 147 -11.07 -3.64 7.94
CA GLY A 147 -12.05 -3.69 6.85
C GLY A 147 -11.80 -2.70 5.70
N ALA A 148 -10.70 -1.93 5.73
CA ALA A 148 -10.30 -1.05 4.64
C ALA A 148 -9.20 -1.71 3.80
N ALA A 149 -9.21 -1.46 2.49
CA ALA A 149 -8.10 -1.83 1.62
C ALA A 149 -6.93 -0.85 1.81
N ALA A 150 -5.70 -1.33 1.71
CA ALA A 150 -4.49 -0.51 1.78
C ALA A 150 -3.63 -0.70 0.53
N VAL A 151 -3.29 0.39 -0.15
CA VAL A 151 -2.33 0.38 -1.26
C VAL A 151 -1.17 1.27 -0.85
N ILE A 152 0.06 0.71 -0.88
CA ILE A 152 1.28 1.45 -0.56
C ILE A 152 2.26 1.26 -1.72
N SER A 153 2.70 2.34 -2.33
CA SER A 153 3.57 2.30 -3.50
C SER A 153 4.74 3.27 -3.41
N GLY A 154 5.89 2.88 -3.96
CA GLY A 154 7.04 3.78 -4.18
C GLY A 154 7.72 4.27 -2.90
N ILE A 155 7.65 3.51 -1.80
CA ILE A 155 8.26 3.89 -0.52
C ILE A 155 9.63 3.23 -0.37
N GLU A 156 10.64 4.06 -0.14
CA GLU A 156 12.03 3.67 0.16
C GLU A 156 12.28 3.55 1.67
N GLY A 157 11.45 4.22 2.48
CA GLY A 157 11.48 4.10 3.94
C GLY A 157 10.88 2.78 4.46
N PRO A 158 11.05 2.48 5.76
CA PRO A 158 10.42 1.31 6.38
C PRO A 158 8.89 1.39 6.32
N SER A 159 8.25 0.31 5.91
CA SER A 159 6.79 0.22 5.77
C SER A 159 6.21 -0.87 6.68
N VAL A 160 5.24 -0.51 7.51
CA VAL A 160 4.52 -1.42 8.41
C VAL A 160 3.03 -1.36 8.13
N VAL A 161 2.44 -2.49 7.77
CA VAL A 161 0.99 -2.61 7.56
C VAL A 161 0.39 -3.58 8.57
N LYS A 162 -0.70 -3.17 9.21
CA LYS A 162 -1.47 -3.98 10.15
C LYS A 162 -2.92 -4.03 9.70
N GLY A 163 -3.32 -5.16 9.13
CA GLY A 163 -4.67 -5.42 8.63
C GLY A 163 -5.45 -6.39 9.51
N VAL A 164 -6.78 -6.31 9.45
CA VAL A 164 -7.66 -7.35 10.02
C VAL A 164 -8.35 -8.14 8.91
N THR A 165 -9.17 -7.49 8.08
CA THR A 165 -9.95 -8.17 7.02
C THR A 165 -9.84 -7.55 5.63
N GLY A 166 -9.20 -6.37 5.51
CA GLY A 166 -9.05 -5.70 4.22
C GLY A 166 -7.74 -6.08 3.55
N ASP A 167 -7.75 -6.16 2.22
CA ASP A 167 -6.60 -6.57 1.43
C ASP A 167 -5.56 -5.45 1.38
N THR A 168 -4.30 -5.84 1.24
CA THR A 168 -3.16 -4.93 1.15
C THR A 168 -2.38 -5.18 -0.13
N THR A 169 -2.10 -4.13 -0.87
CA THR A 169 -1.26 -4.15 -2.07
C THR A 169 -0.03 -3.29 -1.82
N LEU A 170 1.15 -3.87 -2.03
CA LEU A 170 2.46 -3.26 -1.82
C LEU A 170 3.21 -3.26 -3.15
N VAL A 171 3.61 -2.10 -3.68
CA VAL A 171 4.20 -2.00 -5.02
C VAL A 171 5.48 -1.17 -5.00
N GLY A 172 6.58 -1.69 -5.53
CA GLY A 172 7.82 -0.91 -5.69
C GLY A 172 8.38 -0.44 -4.34
N LEU A 173 8.48 -1.34 -3.36
CA LEU A 173 8.98 -1.01 -2.02
C LEU A 173 10.43 -1.49 -1.85
N SER A 174 11.33 -0.55 -1.57
CA SER A 174 12.76 -0.84 -1.40
C SER A 174 13.24 -0.81 0.06
N GLY A 175 12.49 -0.15 0.94
CA GLY A 175 12.73 -0.22 2.38
C GLY A 175 12.25 -1.53 3.01
N PRO A 176 12.61 -1.83 4.27
CA PRO A 176 12.10 -3.00 4.98
C PRO A 176 10.57 -2.97 5.12
N VAL A 177 9.91 -4.06 4.77
CA VAL A 177 8.46 -4.21 4.77
C VAL A 177 8.02 -5.22 5.82
N ARG A 178 7.05 -4.84 6.65
CA ARG A 178 6.36 -5.74 7.58
C ARG A 178 4.85 -5.67 7.37
N ALA A 179 4.23 -6.77 6.99
CA ALA A 179 2.78 -6.90 6.87
C ALA A 179 2.24 -7.92 7.89
N ASP A 180 1.39 -7.47 8.79
CA ASP A 180 0.68 -8.32 9.76
C ASP A 180 -0.82 -8.26 9.45
N THR A 181 -1.44 -9.40 9.17
CA THR A 181 -2.88 -9.49 8.85
C THR A 181 -3.56 -10.61 9.63
N VAL A 182 -4.89 -10.56 9.75
CA VAL A 182 -5.66 -11.70 10.29
C VAL A 182 -6.22 -12.51 9.13
N SER A 183 -7.03 -11.90 8.28
CA SER A 183 -7.69 -12.56 7.15
C SER A 183 -7.63 -11.81 5.82
N GLY A 184 -7.14 -10.57 5.80
CA GLY A 184 -6.92 -9.83 4.55
C GLY A 184 -5.71 -10.39 3.80
N SER A 185 -5.80 -10.46 2.48
CA SER A 185 -4.70 -10.94 1.63
C SER A 185 -3.65 -9.86 1.42
N VAL A 186 -2.40 -10.25 1.20
CA VAL A 186 -1.32 -9.33 0.88
C VAL A 186 -0.75 -9.68 -0.48
N GLU A 187 -0.77 -8.71 -1.37
CA GLU A 187 -0.10 -8.76 -2.67
C GLU A 187 1.10 -7.81 -2.62
N ALA A 188 2.28 -8.34 -2.94
CA ALA A 188 3.53 -7.60 -2.94
C ALA A 188 4.19 -7.74 -4.33
N GLN A 189 4.33 -6.63 -5.04
CA GLN A 189 4.95 -6.56 -6.36
C GLN A 189 6.19 -5.68 -6.32
N ASP A 190 7.27 -6.12 -6.97
CA ASP A 190 8.52 -5.35 -7.07
C ASP A 190 9.03 -4.88 -5.68
N VAL A 191 9.10 -5.84 -4.76
CA VAL A 191 9.61 -5.59 -3.41
C VAL A 191 11.08 -6.01 -3.37
N THR A 192 11.95 -5.00 -3.35
CA THR A 192 13.42 -5.13 -3.31
C THR A 192 13.95 -5.05 -1.87
N GLY A 193 13.14 -4.58 -0.92
CA GLY A 193 13.46 -4.58 0.50
C GLY A 193 13.21 -5.93 1.18
N ASP A 194 13.65 -6.06 2.43
CA ASP A 194 13.35 -7.24 3.26
C ASP A 194 11.84 -7.34 3.54
N LEU A 195 11.21 -8.45 3.18
CA LEU A 195 9.79 -8.69 3.39
C LEU A 195 9.55 -9.62 4.59
N ARG A 196 8.73 -9.17 5.54
CA ARG A 196 8.18 -9.99 6.62
C ARG A 196 6.66 -9.98 6.57
N PHE A 197 6.06 -11.16 6.45
CA PHE A 197 4.61 -11.36 6.46
C PHE A 197 4.18 -12.29 7.60
N ASN A 198 3.18 -11.90 8.37
CA ASN A 198 2.52 -12.79 9.33
C ASN A 198 1.00 -12.73 9.15
N SER A 199 0.37 -13.89 9.13
CA SER A 199 -1.07 -14.01 8.93
C SER A 199 -1.69 -15.15 9.74
N VAL A 200 -3.00 -15.10 9.96
CA VAL A 200 -3.75 -16.26 10.41
C VAL A 200 -4.29 -17.02 9.19
N SER A 201 -5.06 -16.35 8.34
CA SER A 201 -5.75 -16.98 7.20
C SER A 201 -5.69 -16.19 5.90
N GLY A 202 -5.12 -14.98 5.89
CA GLY A 202 -4.89 -14.22 4.66
C GLY A 202 -3.77 -14.83 3.82
N ASP A 203 -3.96 -14.79 2.51
CA ASP A 203 -3.00 -15.28 1.52
C ASP A 203 -1.88 -14.27 1.28
N LEU A 204 -0.71 -14.77 0.86
CA LEU A 204 0.41 -13.95 0.41
C LEU A 204 0.72 -14.27 -1.05
N THR A 205 0.74 -13.23 -1.88
CA THR A 205 1.25 -13.30 -3.25
C THR A 205 2.42 -12.34 -3.38
N VAL A 206 3.59 -12.85 -3.75
CA VAL A 206 4.76 -12.03 -4.09
C VAL A 206 5.05 -12.22 -5.58
N VAL A 207 5.16 -11.11 -6.31
CA VAL A 207 5.51 -11.04 -7.72
C VAL A 207 6.80 -10.24 -7.86
N GLU A 208 7.80 -10.80 -8.54
CA GLU A 208 9.08 -10.14 -8.78
C GLU A 208 9.77 -9.68 -7.48
N GLY A 209 9.72 -10.54 -6.45
CA GLY A 209 10.43 -10.28 -5.21
C GLY A 209 11.93 -10.45 -5.38
N SER A 210 12.71 -9.40 -5.16
CA SER A 210 14.17 -9.38 -5.36
C SER A 210 14.96 -9.06 -4.08
N GLY A 211 14.26 -8.87 -2.95
CA GLY A 211 14.89 -8.57 -1.67
C GLY A 211 15.80 -9.67 -1.12
N SER A 212 16.68 -9.28 -0.20
CA SER A 212 17.69 -10.17 0.41
C SER A 212 17.09 -11.19 1.37
N SER A 213 15.89 -10.91 1.90
CA SER A 213 15.18 -11.79 2.82
C SER A 213 13.67 -11.73 2.60
N VAL A 214 13.04 -12.91 2.43
CA VAL A 214 11.58 -13.07 2.41
C VAL A 214 11.18 -14.04 3.52
N ARG A 215 10.48 -13.56 4.53
CA ARG A 215 10.00 -14.38 5.66
C ARG A 215 8.49 -14.28 5.76
N ALA A 216 7.80 -15.40 5.64
CA ALA A 216 6.34 -15.47 5.69
C ALA A 216 5.87 -16.58 6.62
N GLU A 217 4.95 -16.24 7.51
CA GLU A 217 4.32 -17.18 8.45
C GLU A 217 2.79 -17.06 8.34
N SER A 218 2.09 -18.18 8.18
CA SER A 218 0.63 -18.24 8.18
C SER A 218 0.13 -19.51 8.87
N VAL A 219 -1.14 -19.54 9.28
CA VAL A 219 -1.75 -20.77 9.79
C VAL A 219 -2.42 -21.53 8.64
N SER A 220 -3.29 -20.86 7.88
CA SER A 220 -4.06 -21.49 6.81
C SER A 220 -4.01 -20.79 5.46
N GLY A 221 -3.43 -19.59 5.39
CA GLY A 221 -3.31 -18.86 4.12
C GLY A 221 -2.28 -19.50 3.19
N SER A 222 -2.55 -19.45 1.90
CA SER A 222 -1.66 -19.90 0.84
C SER A 222 -0.58 -18.86 0.57
N MET A 223 0.59 -19.32 0.15
CA MET A 223 1.73 -18.46 -0.18
C MET A 223 2.20 -18.77 -1.59
N ILE A 224 2.10 -17.80 -2.48
CA ILE A 224 2.68 -17.85 -3.82
C ILE A 224 3.80 -16.84 -3.86
N VAL A 225 5.03 -17.30 -4.08
CA VAL A 225 6.22 -16.45 -4.06
C VAL A 225 6.99 -16.62 -5.36
N ASP A 226 6.95 -15.60 -6.21
CA ASP A 226 7.76 -15.49 -7.42
C ASP A 226 8.96 -14.57 -7.15
N LEU A 227 10.16 -15.14 -7.23
CA LEU A 227 11.40 -14.46 -6.87
C LEU A 227 12.24 -14.18 -8.10
N ASP A 228 12.93 -13.04 -8.08
CA ASP A 228 13.91 -12.63 -9.09
C ASP A 228 15.12 -11.92 -8.46
N PRO A 229 15.86 -12.58 -7.55
CA PRO A 229 16.92 -11.91 -6.84
C PRO A 229 18.17 -11.77 -7.72
N GLU A 230 18.81 -10.61 -7.65
CA GLU A 230 20.12 -10.37 -8.29
C GLU A 230 21.29 -11.03 -7.53
N GLY A 231 21.04 -11.52 -6.31
CA GLY A 231 22.05 -12.09 -5.42
C GLY A 231 21.52 -13.14 -4.45
N PRO A 232 22.32 -13.53 -3.45
CA PRO A 232 21.88 -14.51 -2.45
C PRO A 232 20.69 -13.98 -1.64
N THR A 233 19.62 -14.78 -1.58
CA THR A 233 18.40 -14.45 -0.83
C THR A 233 18.11 -15.53 0.22
N ASP A 234 17.68 -15.11 1.42
CA ASP A 234 17.15 -15.98 2.47
C ASP A 234 15.61 -16.01 2.44
N VAL A 235 15.06 -17.13 1.99
CA VAL A 235 13.62 -17.36 1.90
C VAL A 235 13.19 -18.33 2.98
N ARG A 236 12.27 -17.90 3.86
CA ARG A 236 11.69 -18.73 4.91
C ARG A 236 10.18 -18.64 4.93
N LEU A 237 9.52 -19.70 4.49
CA LEU A 237 8.06 -19.79 4.42
C LEU A 237 7.57 -20.89 5.36
N THR A 238 6.66 -20.54 6.28
CA THR A 238 6.09 -21.49 7.24
C THR A 238 4.56 -21.40 7.23
N SER A 239 3.90 -22.54 7.06
CA SER A 239 2.45 -22.67 7.19
C SER A 239 2.06 -23.88 8.04
N VAL A 240 0.81 -23.98 8.47
CA VAL A 240 0.29 -25.22 9.07
C VAL A 240 -0.49 -26.00 8.02
N SER A 241 -1.47 -25.35 7.40
CA SER A 241 -2.39 -26.00 6.44
C SER A 241 -2.40 -25.36 5.06
N GLY A 242 -1.80 -24.18 4.90
CA GLY A 242 -1.76 -23.47 3.62
C GLY A 242 -0.77 -24.09 2.64
N GLU A 243 -1.05 -23.91 1.35
CA GLU A 243 -0.18 -24.32 0.26
C GLU A 243 0.96 -23.32 0.06
N ILE A 244 2.12 -23.81 -0.35
CA ILE A 244 3.30 -22.98 -0.63
C ILE A 244 3.76 -23.27 -2.05
N ALA A 245 3.64 -22.29 -2.94
CA ALA A 245 4.18 -22.34 -4.29
C ALA A 245 5.33 -21.33 -4.41
N ILE A 246 6.49 -21.80 -4.83
CA ILE A 246 7.69 -20.97 -4.99
C ILE A 246 8.17 -21.09 -6.41
N ARG A 247 8.41 -19.97 -7.06
CA ARG A 247 8.98 -19.87 -8.39
C ARG A 247 10.32 -19.14 -8.30
N LEU A 248 11.37 -19.82 -8.78
CA LEU A 248 12.75 -19.32 -8.75
C LEU A 248 13.26 -19.13 -10.18
N PRO A 249 14.19 -18.17 -10.40
CA PRO A 249 14.86 -18.03 -11.69
C PRO A 249 15.66 -19.29 -12.02
N TYR A 250 15.93 -19.51 -13.31
CA TYR A 250 16.79 -20.59 -13.77
C TYR A 250 17.95 -20.00 -14.59
N PRO A 251 19.22 -20.14 -14.16
CA PRO A 251 19.69 -20.88 -13.00
C PRO A 251 19.42 -20.18 -11.65
N ALA A 252 19.14 -20.96 -10.60
CA ALA A 252 19.04 -20.47 -9.21
C ALA A 252 20.30 -20.84 -8.41
N ASP A 253 20.61 -20.05 -7.37
CA ASP A 253 21.73 -20.27 -6.45
C ASP A 253 21.26 -20.31 -4.99
N ALA A 254 20.84 -21.50 -4.52
CA ALA A 254 20.28 -21.66 -3.18
C ALA A 254 20.45 -23.09 -2.65
N GLU A 255 20.68 -23.20 -1.33
CA GLU A 255 20.48 -24.44 -0.59
C GLU A 255 18.98 -24.58 -0.25
N VAL A 256 18.36 -25.65 -0.72
CA VAL A 256 16.91 -25.86 -0.68
C VAL A 256 16.54 -26.92 0.36
N GLU A 257 15.62 -26.56 1.25
CA GLU A 257 14.96 -27.47 2.17
C GLU A 257 13.44 -27.20 2.20
N ALA A 258 12.66 -28.05 1.55
CA ALA A 258 11.19 -27.98 1.59
C ALA A 258 10.60 -29.22 2.27
N ASN A 259 9.69 -29.04 3.22
CA ASN A 259 9.12 -30.15 4.00
C ASN A 259 7.61 -30.00 4.19
N THR A 260 6.87 -31.10 4.02
CA THR A 260 5.49 -31.24 4.45
C THR A 260 5.27 -32.58 5.16
N ALA A 261 4.43 -32.60 6.20
CA ALA A 261 4.21 -33.82 6.98
C ALA A 261 3.23 -34.78 6.32
N SER A 262 2.21 -34.26 5.64
CA SER A 262 1.17 -35.07 4.97
C SER A 262 0.71 -34.52 3.61
N GLY A 263 1.14 -33.33 3.20
CA GLY A 263 0.77 -32.76 1.90
C GLY A 263 1.62 -33.27 0.74
N ALA A 264 1.22 -32.93 -0.49
CA ALA A 264 1.95 -33.33 -1.68
C ALA A 264 3.16 -32.41 -1.94
N VAL A 265 4.14 -32.93 -2.66
CA VAL A 265 5.34 -32.18 -3.05
C VAL A 265 5.56 -32.32 -4.54
N THR A 266 5.58 -31.18 -5.22
CA THR A 266 5.92 -31.09 -6.65
C THR A 266 7.23 -30.33 -6.80
N ASN A 267 8.15 -30.90 -7.57
CA ASN A 267 9.47 -30.32 -7.80
C ASN A 267 9.77 -30.29 -9.29
N ALA A 268 10.06 -29.10 -9.82
CA ALA A 268 10.46 -28.91 -11.21
C ALA A 268 11.98 -28.96 -11.40
N PHE A 269 12.83 -29.10 -10.38
CA PHE A 269 14.30 -29.07 -10.49
C PHE A 269 14.92 -30.46 -10.44
N ASP A 270 15.65 -30.87 -11.49
CA ASP A 270 16.23 -32.22 -11.59
C ASP A 270 17.37 -32.45 -10.57
N ASP A 271 18.05 -31.37 -10.17
CA ASP A 271 19.16 -31.41 -9.21
C ASP A 271 18.71 -31.61 -7.75
N LEU A 272 17.40 -31.50 -7.48
CA LEU A 272 16.86 -31.65 -6.13
C LEU A 272 16.37 -33.08 -5.88
N ARG A 273 16.73 -33.63 -4.72
CA ARG A 273 16.31 -34.96 -4.29
C ARG A 273 14.99 -34.87 -3.55
N VAL A 274 14.01 -35.65 -4.02
CA VAL A 274 12.72 -35.83 -3.35
C VAL A 274 12.77 -37.11 -2.52
N HIS A 275 12.49 -36.99 -1.22
CA HIS A 275 12.42 -38.09 -0.27
C HIS A 275 11.00 -38.24 0.31
N GLY A 276 10.61 -39.46 0.68
CA GLY A 276 9.36 -39.74 1.40
C GLY A 276 8.24 -40.33 0.54
N GLN A 277 8.38 -41.58 0.07
CA GLN A 277 7.27 -42.27 -0.60
C GLN A 277 6.12 -42.64 0.38
N TRP A 278 6.40 -42.76 1.67
CA TRP A 278 5.45 -43.14 2.74
C TRP A 278 5.66 -42.22 3.96
N GLY A 279 4.77 -41.24 4.19
CA GLY A 279 4.85 -40.30 5.32
C GLY A 279 5.22 -38.87 4.91
N ALA A 280 6.06 -38.19 5.70
CA ALA A 280 6.48 -36.81 5.42
C ALA A 280 7.26 -36.71 4.11
N HIS A 281 6.92 -35.72 3.29
CA HIS A 281 7.55 -35.45 2.01
C HIS A 281 8.58 -34.33 2.17
N LYS A 282 9.81 -34.57 1.68
CA LYS A 282 10.93 -33.63 1.80
C LYS A 282 11.65 -33.45 0.47
N ILE A 283 11.90 -32.20 0.08
CA ILE A 283 12.84 -31.83 -0.98
C ILE A 283 14.10 -31.30 -0.31
N THR A 284 15.25 -31.85 -0.69
CA THR A 284 16.56 -31.29 -0.33
C THR A 284 17.50 -31.27 -1.51
N GLY A 285 18.34 -30.25 -1.55
CA GLY A 285 19.46 -30.22 -2.48
C GLY A 285 20.04 -28.83 -2.58
N ARG A 286 21.04 -28.73 -3.46
CA ARG A 286 21.73 -27.47 -3.74
C ARG A 286 21.51 -27.11 -5.20
N LEU A 287 21.06 -25.90 -5.43
CA LEU A 287 21.02 -25.26 -6.74
C LEU A 287 22.24 -24.34 -6.84
N GLY A 288 22.97 -24.40 -7.95
CA GLY A 288 24.16 -23.57 -8.15
C GLY A 288 25.25 -23.80 -7.09
N ALA A 289 25.80 -22.71 -6.54
CA ALA A 289 26.83 -22.76 -5.50
C ALA A 289 26.24 -23.00 -4.08
N GLY A 290 24.95 -22.72 -3.89
CA GLY A 290 24.24 -22.77 -2.61
C GLY A 290 24.46 -21.53 -1.75
N ASN A 291 24.62 -20.34 -2.35
CA ASN A 291 24.88 -19.11 -1.58
C ASN A 291 23.64 -18.54 -0.89
N GLY A 292 22.45 -18.70 -1.50
CA GLY A 292 21.17 -18.38 -0.87
C GLY A 292 20.61 -19.54 -0.04
N THR A 293 19.55 -19.28 0.71
CA THR A 293 18.83 -20.30 1.50
C THR A 293 17.35 -20.25 1.16
N LEU A 294 16.76 -21.42 0.88
CA LEU A 294 15.32 -21.55 0.72
C LEU A 294 14.79 -22.63 1.65
N ARG A 295 13.94 -22.21 2.58
CA ARG A 295 13.29 -23.10 3.53
C ARG A 295 11.78 -22.93 3.48
N ALA A 296 11.08 -23.97 3.07
CA ALA A 296 9.63 -24.02 3.04
C ALA A 296 9.13 -25.13 3.97
N THR A 297 8.19 -24.85 4.85
CA THR A 297 7.65 -25.84 5.78
C THR A 297 6.15 -25.68 5.92
N THR A 298 5.41 -26.77 5.73
CA THR A 298 3.98 -26.84 6.06
C THR A 298 3.68 -28.17 6.75
N VAL A 299 2.55 -28.31 7.44
CA VAL A 299 2.19 -29.58 8.08
C VAL A 299 1.33 -30.39 7.12
N SER A 300 0.21 -29.82 6.69
CA SER A 300 -0.79 -30.50 5.85
C SER A 300 -0.88 -29.94 4.44
N GLY A 301 -0.34 -28.75 4.19
CA GLY A 301 -0.39 -28.11 2.88
C GLY A 301 0.56 -28.76 1.87
N SER A 302 0.30 -28.51 0.58
CA SER A 302 1.19 -28.93 -0.49
C SER A 302 2.31 -27.92 -0.70
N ILE A 303 3.47 -28.40 -1.17
CA ILE A 303 4.58 -27.54 -1.58
C ILE A 303 4.89 -27.77 -3.06
N ALA A 304 4.96 -26.69 -3.84
CA ALA A 304 5.38 -26.71 -5.23
C ALA A 304 6.61 -25.83 -5.43
N LEU A 305 7.70 -26.40 -5.95
CA LEU A 305 8.88 -25.66 -6.42
C LEU A 305 8.89 -25.68 -7.94
N LEU A 306 8.75 -24.51 -8.55
CA LEU A 306 8.60 -24.30 -9.98
C LEU A 306 9.77 -23.50 -10.54
N ARG A 307 10.13 -23.77 -11.79
CA ARG A 307 11.09 -22.93 -12.53
C ARG A 307 10.35 -21.72 -13.10
N ARG A 308 10.94 -20.53 -12.98
CA ARG A 308 10.61 -19.40 -13.86
C ARG A 308 11.29 -19.68 -15.20
N PRO A 309 10.57 -19.68 -16.33
CA PRO A 309 11.21 -19.62 -17.64
C PRO A 309 12.17 -18.43 -17.63
N ALA A 310 13.38 -18.58 -18.18
CA ALA A 310 14.24 -17.42 -18.40
C ALA A 310 13.41 -16.41 -19.20
N GLY A 311 13.31 -15.18 -18.69
CA GLY A 311 12.67 -14.11 -19.46
C GLY A 311 13.32 -14.12 -20.83
N GLU A 312 12.52 -14.28 -21.88
CA GLU A 312 12.95 -13.78 -23.17
C GLU A 312 13.24 -12.31 -22.89
N ASP A 313 14.52 -11.95 -22.86
CA ASP A 313 14.93 -10.56 -23.05
C ASP A 313 14.01 -10.00 -24.14
N GLU A 314 13.45 -8.81 -23.93
CA GLU A 314 12.83 -8.02 -24.98
C GLU A 314 13.89 -7.73 -26.05
N GLY A 315 14.15 -8.75 -26.86
CA GLY A 315 15.21 -8.86 -27.84
C GLY A 315 14.54 -9.00 -29.18
N GLU A 316 14.67 -7.93 -29.96
CA GLU A 316 14.28 -7.83 -31.36
C GLU A 316 12.81 -7.40 -31.59
N ALA A 317 12.54 -6.11 -31.35
CA ALA A 317 11.65 -5.40 -32.27
C ALA A 317 12.11 -5.71 -33.70
N PRO A 318 11.23 -6.12 -34.64
CA PRO A 318 11.68 -6.57 -35.95
C PRO A 318 12.45 -5.44 -36.64
N ARG A 319 13.76 -5.65 -36.82
CA ARG A 319 14.60 -4.75 -37.62
C ARG A 319 13.93 -4.60 -38.97
N LYS A 320 13.46 -3.39 -39.25
CA LYS A 320 12.97 -3.01 -40.56
C LYS A 320 14.19 -3.03 -41.49
N ASP A 321 14.28 -4.06 -42.33
CA ASP A 321 15.34 -4.19 -43.34
C ASP A 321 15.53 -2.87 -44.11
N PRO A 322 16.76 -2.33 -44.19
CA PRO A 322 17.04 -1.26 -45.13
C PRO A 322 17.04 -1.87 -46.54
N ARG A 323 16.04 -1.49 -47.34
CA ARG A 323 15.99 -1.84 -48.77
C ARG A 323 17.30 -1.41 -49.44
N PRO A 324 17.94 -2.26 -50.27
CA PRO A 324 19.09 -1.83 -51.04
C PRO A 324 18.63 -0.85 -52.12
N GLY A 325 19.28 0.31 -52.16
CA GLY A 325 19.05 1.35 -53.14
C GLY A 325 19.46 0.92 -54.54
N THR A 326 18.62 1.24 -55.51
CA THR A 326 19.02 1.34 -56.91
C THR A 326 19.24 2.81 -57.22
N GLY A 327 20.49 3.16 -57.57
CA GLY A 327 20.91 4.51 -57.87
C GLY A 327 20.33 5.06 -59.18
N GLY A 328 20.22 6.39 -59.22
CA GLY A 328 19.98 7.20 -60.40
C GLY A 328 20.10 8.68 -60.01
N SER A 329 21.18 9.31 -60.47
CA SER A 329 21.69 10.63 -60.09
C SER A 329 20.99 11.80 -60.85
N PRO A 330 21.37 13.09 -60.70
CA PRO A 330 20.46 14.19 -60.37
C PRO A 330 20.24 15.20 -61.51
N ALA A 331 19.18 16.00 -61.42
CA ALA A 331 19.11 17.31 -62.09
C ALA A 331 18.03 18.21 -61.43
N ASP A 332 18.49 19.30 -60.84
CA ASP A 332 17.79 20.59 -60.70
C ASP A 332 18.48 21.54 -61.71
N PRO A 333 17.99 22.73 -62.12
CA PRO A 333 16.83 23.50 -61.65
C PRO A 333 15.95 24.08 -62.77
N THR A 334 14.83 24.74 -62.42
CA THR A 334 14.55 26.16 -62.75
C THR A 334 13.08 26.56 -62.49
N ASP A 335 12.97 27.73 -61.85
CA ASP A 335 12.03 28.84 -62.05
C ASP A 335 10.60 28.88 -61.48
N HIS A 336 10.34 30.07 -60.93
CA HIS A 336 9.18 30.67 -60.25
C HIS A 336 7.92 30.87 -61.15
N PRO A 337 6.84 31.57 -60.72
CA PRO A 337 5.99 31.50 -59.51
C PRO A 337 4.45 31.57 -59.86
N GLN A 338 3.61 31.76 -58.82
CA GLN A 338 2.24 32.35 -58.81
C GLN A 338 0.97 31.47 -58.83
N ALA A 339 0.28 31.52 -57.68
CA ALA A 339 -1.08 32.02 -57.44
C ALA A 339 -2.33 31.29 -58.01
N GLY A 340 -3.31 31.10 -57.10
CA GLY A 340 -4.73 30.79 -57.37
C GLY A 340 -5.26 29.78 -56.35
N SER A 341 -5.85 30.22 -55.23
CA SER A 341 -7.29 30.50 -55.06
C SER A 341 -8.17 29.29 -55.41
N GLY A 342 -8.89 28.78 -54.41
CA GLY A 342 -9.89 27.74 -54.62
C GLY A 342 -10.39 27.14 -53.30
N ASP A 343 -11.20 27.92 -52.57
CA ASP A 343 -12.22 27.39 -51.67
C ASP A 343 -13.01 26.27 -52.36
N ASN A 344 -13.45 25.26 -51.60
CA ASN A 344 -14.79 24.67 -51.75
C ASN A 344 -15.14 23.83 -50.51
N SER A 345 -15.89 24.47 -49.62
CA SER A 345 -16.84 23.81 -48.73
C SER A 345 -18.01 23.29 -49.58
N VAL A 346 -18.45 22.04 -49.36
CA VAL A 346 -19.80 21.62 -49.75
C VAL A 346 -20.44 20.82 -48.62
N SER A 347 -21.53 21.40 -48.13
CA SER A 347 -22.55 20.83 -47.26
C SER A 347 -23.85 20.72 -48.04
N ASP A 348 -24.56 19.59 -47.97
CA ASP A 348 -26.03 19.48 -47.95
C ASP A 348 -26.40 17.98 -47.78
N ARG A 349 -27.11 17.55 -46.73
CA ARG A 349 -28.54 17.66 -46.39
C ARG A 349 -29.46 16.63 -47.08
N GLY A 350 -30.37 16.09 -46.27
CA GLY A 350 -31.61 15.39 -46.66
C GLY A 350 -31.82 14.14 -45.79
N ALA A 351 -32.53 14.15 -44.65
CA ALA A 351 -33.94 14.46 -44.33
C ALA A 351 -34.92 13.26 -44.51
N GLY A 352 -35.61 12.93 -43.40
CA GLY A 352 -36.90 12.20 -43.32
C GLY A 352 -36.85 10.67 -43.46
N ALA A 353 -37.70 9.84 -42.85
CA ALA A 353 -38.84 10.05 -41.96
C ALA A 353 -39.26 8.67 -41.36
N THR A 354 -39.70 8.69 -40.09
CA THR A 354 -40.90 8.04 -39.51
C THR A 354 -41.21 6.53 -39.61
N SER A 355 -41.51 5.98 -38.41
CA SER A 355 -42.60 5.06 -38.01
C SER A 355 -42.65 3.60 -38.51
N VAL A 356 -42.67 2.64 -37.57
CA VAL A 356 -43.85 1.89 -37.04
C VAL A 356 -43.34 0.69 -36.20
N PRO A 357 -43.98 0.36 -35.05
CA PRO A 357 -43.68 -0.84 -34.26
C PRO A 357 -44.52 -2.05 -34.71
N ALA A 358 -43.98 -3.26 -34.62
CA ALA A 358 -44.73 -4.51 -34.81
C ALA A 358 -45.01 -5.16 -33.45
N ASP A 359 -46.29 -5.14 -33.09
CA ASP A 359 -46.95 -5.97 -32.09
C ASP A 359 -47.30 -7.34 -32.72
N GLY A 360 -47.38 -8.40 -31.91
CA GLY A 360 -47.58 -9.77 -32.38
C GLY A 360 -47.70 -10.81 -31.27
N THR A 361 -48.74 -10.68 -30.46
CA THR A 361 -49.26 -11.66 -29.47
C THR A 361 -49.67 -13.00 -30.09
N THR A 362 -49.36 -14.13 -29.44
CA THR A 362 -50.29 -15.22 -29.00
C THR A 362 -49.48 -16.45 -28.52
N ASP A 363 -49.52 -16.84 -27.24
CA ASP A 363 -50.53 -17.67 -26.55
C ASP A 363 -50.46 -19.19 -26.87
N LYS A 364 -50.04 -20.02 -25.88
CA LYS A 364 -50.63 -21.35 -25.52
C LYS A 364 -49.76 -22.18 -24.54
N LYS A 365 -50.09 -22.07 -23.26
CA LYS A 365 -50.56 -23.10 -22.30
C LYS A 365 -50.28 -24.62 -22.56
N VAL A 366 -49.99 -25.29 -21.43
CA VAL A 366 -50.14 -26.75 -21.08
C VAL A 366 -48.97 -27.64 -21.58
N LEU A 367 -48.23 -28.39 -20.75
CA LEU A 367 -48.61 -29.28 -19.63
C LEU A 367 -47.66 -29.18 -18.43
#